data_AF-A0A377TTY3-F1
#
_entry.id   AF-A0A377TTY3-F1
#
_cell.length_a   1.000
_cell.length_b   1.000
_cell.length_c   1.000
_cell.angle_alpha   90.00
_cell.angle_beta   90.00
_cell.angle_gamma   90.00
#
_symmetry.space_group_name_H-M   'P 1'
#
loop_
_entity.id
_entity.type
_entity.pdbx_description
1 polymer ?
#
loop_
_entity_poly.entity_id
_entity_poly.type
_entity_poly.pdbx_seq_one_letter_code
_entity_poly.pdbx_strand_id
1 'polypeptide(L)'
;MTQTFIPGKDAALEDSIARFQQKLLDLGFDIEEASWLNPVPHVWSVHIRDKACALCFTNGKGATKKAALASALGEYFERLSTNYFFADFWLGDTIANGPFVHYPNEKWFPLTEDDEVPEGLLDARLRAFYDPDDQLTASMLVDLQSGNDERGVCGLPFTRQSDGETVYIPMNIVGNLYVSNGMSAGNTRNEARVQGLSEVFERHIKNRIIAESISLPEIPAEVMARYPGVVESIAKLEAEGFPIFAYDGSLGGKYPVICVVLFNPANGTCFASFGAHPDFGVALERTVTELLQGRSLKDLDVFTPPTFDDEEVAEHANLETHFIDSSGLISWDMFKQDADYPFVDWSFSGTTEEEFATLMAIFKAEDKEVYIADYEHLGVYACRIIVPGMSDIYPAEDLWLANNSMGAHLRDTILSLPGSEWDKKITWR
;
A
#
# COMPACT_ATOMS: atom_id res chain seq x y z
N MET A 1 -3.43 -34.88 3.68
CA MET A 1 -3.04 -33.66 2.94
C MET A 1 -1.74 -33.16 3.54
N THR A 2 -0.81 -32.68 2.73
CA THR A 2 0.43 -32.07 3.22
C THR A 2 0.11 -30.65 3.70
N GLN A 3 0.53 -30.28 4.91
CA GLN A 3 0.39 -28.92 5.44
C GLN A 3 1.77 -28.25 5.48
N THR A 4 1.84 -27.04 4.96
CA THR A 4 3.05 -26.22 4.91
C THR A 4 2.84 -24.94 5.71
N PHE A 5 3.60 -24.78 6.79
CA PHE A 5 3.63 -23.55 7.60
C PHE A 5 4.86 -22.74 7.23
N ILE A 6 4.68 -21.44 6.98
CA ILE A 6 5.77 -20.50 6.73
C ILE A 6 5.83 -19.48 7.88
N PRO A 7 7.00 -18.87 8.17
CA PRO A 7 7.13 -17.88 9.23
C PRO A 7 6.17 -16.70 9.05
N GLY A 8 5.63 -16.19 10.16
CA GLY A 8 4.69 -15.05 10.17
C GLY A 8 3.26 -15.37 9.72
N LYS A 9 2.89 -16.64 9.52
CA LYS A 9 1.53 -17.07 9.15
C LYS A 9 0.91 -17.98 10.22
N ASP A 10 -0.33 -17.67 10.58
CA ASP A 10 -1.12 -18.36 11.60
C ASP A 10 -1.87 -19.60 11.05
N ALA A 11 -1.78 -19.87 9.75
CA ALA A 11 -2.36 -21.05 9.11
C ALA A 11 -1.44 -21.64 8.04
N ALA A 12 -1.67 -22.92 7.71
CA ALA A 12 -0.96 -23.57 6.61
C ALA A 12 -1.41 -22.99 5.26
N LEU A 13 -0.48 -22.91 4.30
CA LEU A 13 -0.75 -22.35 2.97
C LEU A 13 -1.92 -23.05 2.26
N GLU A 14 -2.00 -24.38 2.37
CA GLU A 14 -3.07 -25.17 1.76
C GLU A 14 -4.45 -24.83 2.33
N ASP A 15 -4.51 -24.55 3.64
CA ASP A 15 -5.75 -24.21 4.34
C ASP A 15 -6.20 -22.79 3.94
N SER A 16 -5.27 -21.83 3.87
CA SER A 16 -5.56 -20.46 3.39
C SER A 16 -6.07 -20.47 1.95
N ILE A 17 -5.38 -21.16 1.03
CA ILE A 17 -5.77 -21.23 -0.39
C ILE A 17 -7.18 -21.82 -0.52
N ALA A 18 -7.43 -22.99 0.09
CA ALA A 18 -8.72 -23.65 -0.01
C ALA A 18 -9.85 -22.79 0.58
N ARG A 19 -9.61 -22.16 1.74
CA ARG A 19 -10.58 -21.27 2.39
C ARG A 19 -10.89 -20.05 1.51
N PHE A 20 -9.87 -19.38 0.99
CA PHE A 20 -10.04 -18.16 0.19
C PHE A 20 -10.74 -18.45 -1.14
N GLN A 21 -10.33 -19.50 -1.85
CA GLN A 21 -10.99 -19.91 -3.10
C GLN A 21 -12.47 -20.24 -2.88
N GLN A 22 -12.78 -21.02 -1.83
CA GLN A 22 -14.18 -21.36 -1.52
C GLN A 22 -14.99 -20.11 -1.18
N LYS A 23 -14.44 -19.18 -0.39
CA LYS A 23 -15.13 -17.94 -0.01
C LYS A 23 -15.41 -17.03 -1.20
N LEU A 24 -14.47 -16.89 -2.14
CA LEU A 24 -14.69 -16.13 -3.37
C LEU A 24 -15.84 -16.72 -4.20
N LEU A 25 -15.86 -18.06 -4.35
CA LEU A 25 -16.94 -18.75 -5.05
C LEU A 25 -18.29 -18.59 -4.34
N ASP A 26 -18.33 -18.69 -3.01
CA ASP A 26 -19.55 -18.49 -2.21
C ASP A 26 -20.10 -17.05 -2.35
N LEU A 27 -19.22 -16.07 -2.56
CA LEU A 27 -19.55 -14.67 -2.81
C LEU A 27 -19.90 -14.38 -4.29
N GLY A 28 -19.74 -15.36 -5.19
CA GLY A 28 -20.06 -15.24 -6.61
C GLY A 28 -18.92 -14.74 -7.49
N PHE A 29 -17.69 -14.66 -6.99
CA PHE A 29 -16.50 -14.31 -7.76
C PHE A 29 -15.87 -15.57 -8.39
N ASP A 30 -15.73 -15.59 -9.72
CA ASP A 30 -15.05 -16.66 -10.46
C ASP A 30 -13.65 -16.20 -10.87
N ILE A 31 -12.68 -16.47 -9.99
CA ILE A 31 -11.30 -16.02 -10.15
C ILE A 31 -10.47 -17.05 -10.92
N GLU A 32 -9.71 -16.60 -11.92
CA GLU A 32 -8.73 -17.41 -12.64
C GLU A 32 -7.29 -16.99 -12.36
N GLU A 33 -6.40 -17.98 -12.34
CA GLU A 33 -4.94 -17.77 -12.38
C GLU A 33 -4.51 -17.53 -13.83
N ALA A 34 -4.22 -16.28 -14.18
CA ALA A 34 -4.01 -15.85 -15.55
C ALA A 34 -2.56 -16.03 -16.02
N SER A 35 -1.56 -15.80 -15.16
CA SER A 35 -0.15 -16.03 -15.48
C SER A 35 0.68 -16.37 -14.26
N TRP A 36 1.73 -17.15 -14.46
CA TRP A 36 2.65 -17.62 -13.42
C TRP A 36 4.09 -17.35 -13.84
N LEU A 37 4.90 -16.89 -12.90
CA LEU A 37 6.34 -16.71 -13.08
C LEU A 37 7.12 -17.40 -11.96
N ASN A 38 8.30 -17.88 -12.32
CA ASN A 38 9.33 -18.40 -11.42
C ASN A 38 10.71 -18.06 -12.02
N PRO A 39 11.09 -16.76 -12.06
CA PRO A 39 12.26 -16.29 -12.81
C PRO A 39 13.59 -16.81 -12.25
N VAL A 40 13.67 -17.04 -10.94
CA VAL A 40 14.82 -17.60 -10.23
C VAL A 40 14.33 -18.57 -9.14
N PRO A 41 15.20 -19.46 -8.60
CA PRO A 41 14.82 -20.34 -7.48
C PRO A 41 14.20 -19.54 -6.33
N HIS A 42 13.20 -20.12 -5.68
CA HIS A 42 12.52 -19.53 -4.51
C HIS A 42 11.91 -18.15 -4.73
N VAL A 43 11.58 -17.77 -5.97
CA VAL A 43 10.83 -16.54 -6.23
C VAL A 43 9.71 -16.83 -7.22
N TRP A 44 8.48 -16.83 -6.72
CA TRP A 44 7.28 -17.07 -7.51
C TRP A 44 6.40 -15.83 -7.52
N SER A 45 5.72 -15.60 -8.64
CA SER A 45 4.59 -14.67 -8.69
C SER A 45 3.45 -15.23 -9.53
N VAL A 46 2.23 -14.75 -9.24
CA VAL A 46 1.02 -15.10 -9.98
C VAL A 46 0.13 -13.89 -10.16
N HIS A 47 -0.44 -13.74 -11.34
CA HIS A 47 -1.52 -12.79 -11.61
C HIS A 47 -2.86 -13.52 -11.57
N ILE A 48 -3.81 -13.05 -10.76
CA ILE A 48 -5.17 -13.58 -10.70
C ILE A 48 -6.19 -12.49 -11.00
N ARG A 49 -7.32 -12.85 -11.60
CA ARG A 49 -8.36 -11.88 -11.98
C ARG A 49 -9.76 -12.48 -11.98
N ASP A 50 -10.76 -11.62 -11.88
CA ASP A 50 -12.15 -12.01 -12.12
C ASP A 50 -12.40 -12.24 -13.61
N LYS A 51 -13.03 -13.37 -13.96
CA LYS A 51 -13.47 -13.63 -15.33
C LYS A 51 -14.59 -12.70 -15.79
N ALA A 52 -15.40 -12.21 -14.86
CA ALA A 52 -16.54 -11.34 -15.14
C ALA A 52 -16.18 -9.85 -15.17
N CYS A 53 -15.06 -9.45 -14.56
CA CYS A 53 -14.64 -8.06 -14.48
C CYS A 53 -13.13 -7.91 -14.67
N ALA A 54 -12.72 -7.43 -15.85
CA ALA A 54 -11.30 -7.27 -16.20
C ALA A 54 -10.55 -6.24 -15.33
N LEU A 55 -11.27 -5.36 -14.62
CA LEU A 55 -10.69 -4.35 -13.73
C LEU A 55 -10.33 -4.92 -12.35
N CYS A 56 -10.85 -6.10 -11.98
CA CYS A 56 -10.62 -6.71 -10.67
C CYS A 56 -9.54 -7.80 -10.78
N PHE A 57 -8.32 -7.46 -10.38
CA PHE A 57 -7.17 -8.37 -10.40
C PHE A 57 -6.19 -8.04 -9.27
N THR A 58 -5.39 -9.04 -8.87
CA THR A 58 -4.31 -8.88 -7.89
C THR A 58 -3.10 -9.69 -8.29
N ASN A 59 -1.97 -9.40 -7.66
CA ASN A 59 -0.74 -10.16 -7.85
C ASN A 59 -0.31 -10.81 -6.54
N GLY A 60 0.19 -12.02 -6.64
CA GLY A 60 0.78 -12.74 -5.51
C GLY A 60 2.27 -12.90 -5.68
N LYS A 61 2.99 -12.92 -4.57
CA LYS A 61 4.44 -13.18 -4.51
C LYS A 61 4.77 -14.12 -3.35
N GLY A 62 5.87 -14.86 -3.46
CA GLY A 62 6.40 -15.63 -2.34
C GLY A 62 7.44 -16.67 -2.74
N ALA A 63 8.09 -17.31 -1.76
CA ALA A 63 9.17 -18.26 -2.04
C ALA A 63 8.73 -19.59 -2.68
N THR A 64 7.44 -19.87 -2.70
CA THR A 64 6.90 -21.07 -3.36
C THR A 64 5.65 -20.74 -4.15
N LYS A 65 5.30 -21.61 -5.10
CA LYS A 65 4.05 -21.50 -5.87
C LYS A 65 2.82 -21.35 -4.97
N LYS A 66 2.73 -22.11 -3.88
CA LYS A 66 1.60 -22.02 -2.93
C LYS A 66 1.60 -20.70 -2.17
N ALA A 67 2.76 -20.23 -1.72
CA ALA A 67 2.87 -18.94 -1.03
C ALA A 67 2.42 -17.79 -1.94
N ALA A 68 2.84 -17.79 -3.22
CA ALA A 68 2.39 -16.81 -4.19
C ALA A 68 0.87 -16.86 -4.43
N LEU A 69 0.26 -18.06 -4.55
CA LEU A 69 -1.20 -18.15 -4.69
C LEU A 69 -1.95 -17.65 -3.44
N ALA A 70 -1.49 -18.03 -2.25
CA ALA A 70 -2.07 -17.57 -0.99
C ALA A 70 -1.96 -16.03 -0.86
N SER A 71 -0.82 -15.46 -1.28
CA SER A 71 -0.60 -14.01 -1.34
C SER A 71 -1.59 -13.33 -2.29
N ALA A 72 -1.75 -13.83 -3.53
CA ALA A 72 -2.65 -13.22 -4.51
C ALA A 72 -4.11 -13.22 -4.02
N LEU A 73 -4.56 -14.34 -3.45
CA LEU A 73 -5.90 -14.49 -2.91
C LEU A 73 -6.12 -13.62 -1.66
N GLY A 74 -5.10 -13.51 -0.80
CA GLY A 74 -5.11 -12.60 0.35
C GLY A 74 -5.27 -11.15 -0.10
N GLU A 75 -4.44 -10.70 -1.05
CA GLU A 75 -4.54 -9.37 -1.65
C GLU A 75 -5.92 -9.16 -2.28
N TYR A 76 -6.52 -10.18 -2.91
CA TYR A 76 -7.86 -10.07 -3.48
C TYR A 76 -8.92 -9.78 -2.40
N PHE A 77 -8.87 -10.48 -1.24
CA PHE A 77 -9.75 -10.19 -0.11
C PHE A 77 -9.49 -8.83 0.52
N GLU A 78 -8.22 -8.40 0.58
CA GLU A 78 -7.84 -7.06 1.04
C GLU A 78 -8.49 -5.99 0.17
N ARG A 79 -8.33 -6.07 -1.16
CA ARG A 79 -8.87 -5.08 -2.11
C ARG A 79 -10.40 -5.13 -2.21
N LEU A 80 -11.01 -6.31 -2.12
CA LEU A 80 -12.47 -6.41 -2.03
C LEU A 80 -13.00 -5.79 -0.73
N SER A 81 -12.42 -6.12 0.42
CA SER A 81 -12.93 -5.68 1.72
C SER A 81 -12.82 -4.16 1.90
N THR A 82 -11.82 -3.55 1.27
CA THR A 82 -11.55 -2.10 1.30
C THR A 82 -12.20 -1.33 0.16
N ASN A 83 -13.00 -2.00 -0.68
CA ASN A 83 -13.60 -1.46 -1.90
C ASN A 83 -12.58 -0.85 -2.89
N TYR A 84 -11.30 -1.25 -2.81
CA TYR A 84 -10.22 -0.56 -3.49
C TYR A 84 -10.23 -0.73 -5.02
N PHE A 85 -10.79 -1.83 -5.55
CA PHE A 85 -11.00 -1.97 -7.00
C PHE A 85 -11.91 -0.88 -7.59
N PHE A 86 -12.71 -0.21 -6.75
CA PHE A 86 -13.69 0.78 -7.13
C PHE A 86 -13.26 2.22 -6.79
N ALA A 87 -12.04 2.39 -6.24
CA ALA A 87 -11.57 3.65 -5.66
C ALA A 87 -11.42 4.79 -6.68
N ASP A 88 -11.24 4.47 -7.97
CA ASP A 88 -11.04 5.45 -9.05
C ASP A 88 -12.29 5.66 -9.91
N PHE A 89 -13.44 5.13 -9.49
CA PHE A 89 -14.68 5.18 -10.26
C PHE A 89 -15.82 5.85 -9.50
N TRP A 90 -16.61 6.62 -10.24
CA TRP A 90 -17.96 6.99 -9.81
C TRP A 90 -18.91 5.81 -9.99
N LEU A 91 -19.74 5.51 -9.00
CA LEU A 91 -20.57 4.30 -8.95
C LEU A 91 -22.01 4.51 -9.46
N GLY A 92 -22.33 5.73 -9.91
CA GLY A 92 -23.63 6.05 -10.50
C GLY A 92 -24.69 6.44 -9.47
N ASP A 93 -25.73 7.13 -9.94
CA ASP A 93 -26.80 7.68 -9.10
C ASP A 93 -27.52 6.66 -8.23
N THR A 94 -27.71 5.44 -8.75
CA THR A 94 -28.37 4.36 -8.01
C THR A 94 -27.60 3.99 -6.75
N ILE A 95 -26.27 3.93 -6.82
CA ILE A 95 -25.42 3.62 -5.66
C ILE A 95 -25.30 4.86 -4.77
N ALA A 96 -25.07 6.03 -5.35
CA ALA A 96 -24.94 7.30 -4.62
C ALA A 96 -26.16 7.60 -3.73
N ASN A 97 -27.36 7.20 -4.15
CA ASN A 97 -28.63 7.37 -3.43
C ASN A 97 -29.12 6.10 -2.73
N GLY A 98 -28.31 5.03 -2.72
CA GLY A 98 -28.62 3.76 -2.05
C GLY A 98 -28.53 3.85 -0.52
N PRO A 99 -28.90 2.78 0.20
CA PRO A 99 -28.86 2.75 1.67
C PRO A 99 -27.48 3.13 2.24
N PHE A 100 -26.42 2.64 1.61
CA PHE A 100 -25.02 3.00 1.87
C PHE A 100 -24.25 2.95 0.54
N VAL A 101 -23.13 3.68 0.47
CA VAL A 101 -22.24 3.70 -0.71
C VAL A 101 -21.03 2.78 -0.48
N HIS A 102 -20.34 2.94 0.64
CA HIS A 102 -19.12 2.22 0.99
C HIS A 102 -19.41 1.08 1.96
N TYR A 103 -20.01 1.40 3.12
CA TYR A 103 -20.28 0.42 4.18
C TYR A 103 -21.56 0.76 4.98
N PRO A 104 -22.28 -0.24 5.52
CA PRO A 104 -23.47 0.04 6.34
C PRO A 104 -23.23 0.88 7.61
N ASN A 105 -21.98 0.94 8.10
CA ASN A 105 -21.58 1.72 9.26
C ASN A 105 -20.91 3.05 8.91
N GLU A 106 -20.90 3.43 7.63
CA GLU A 106 -20.49 4.78 7.20
C GLU A 106 -21.42 5.84 7.80
N LYS A 107 -20.93 7.06 7.93
CA LYS A 107 -21.73 8.18 8.42
C LYS A 107 -21.63 9.34 7.46
N TRP A 108 -22.79 9.88 7.09
CA TRP A 108 -22.90 11.05 6.22
C TRP A 108 -23.03 12.31 7.07
N PHE A 109 -22.20 13.30 6.74
CA PHE A 109 -22.17 14.60 7.40
C PHE A 109 -22.60 15.65 6.37
N PRO A 110 -23.83 16.19 6.47
CA PRO A 110 -24.30 17.20 5.54
C PRO A 110 -23.38 18.42 5.49
N LEU A 111 -23.26 19.03 4.32
CA LEU A 111 -22.57 20.31 4.16
C LEU A 111 -23.29 21.41 4.98
N THR A 112 -22.53 22.31 5.57
CA THR A 112 -23.04 23.46 6.32
C THR A 112 -23.12 24.71 5.44
N GLU A 113 -23.85 25.75 5.87
CA GLU A 113 -24.00 26.98 5.09
C GLU A 113 -22.67 27.76 4.92
N ASP A 114 -21.75 27.61 5.87
CA ASP A 114 -20.40 28.19 5.87
C ASP A 114 -19.34 27.29 5.21
N ASP A 115 -19.72 26.09 4.76
CA ASP A 115 -18.86 25.07 4.15
C ASP A 115 -17.69 24.62 5.05
N GLU A 116 -17.80 24.82 6.37
CA GLU A 116 -16.84 24.32 7.35
C GLU A 116 -16.90 22.79 7.46
N VAL A 117 -15.75 22.13 7.68
CA VAL A 117 -15.68 20.67 7.88
C VAL A 117 -16.48 20.27 9.14
N PRO A 118 -17.59 19.51 9.01
CA PRO A 118 -18.56 19.30 10.10
C PRO A 118 -17.98 18.78 11.42
N GLU A 119 -18.49 19.30 12.55
CA GLU A 119 -18.18 18.78 13.89
C GLU A 119 -18.58 17.29 14.00
N GLY A 120 -17.58 16.42 14.18
CA GLY A 120 -17.75 14.96 14.24
C GLY A 120 -17.03 14.19 13.13
N LEU A 121 -16.51 14.88 12.11
CA LEU A 121 -15.44 14.37 11.25
C LEU A 121 -14.08 14.71 11.84
N LEU A 122 -13.16 13.75 11.69
CA LEU A 122 -11.79 13.82 12.17
C LEU A 122 -11.71 14.01 13.69
N ASP A 123 -10.49 14.05 14.20
CA ASP A 123 -10.20 14.56 15.54
C ASP A 123 -9.25 15.77 15.44
N ALA A 124 -8.91 16.37 16.59
CA ALA A 124 -8.06 17.56 16.62
C ALA A 124 -6.65 17.32 16.03
N ARG A 125 -6.08 16.11 16.19
CA ARG A 125 -4.76 15.80 15.64
C ARG A 125 -4.82 15.68 14.13
N LEU A 126 -5.85 15.01 13.62
CA LEU A 126 -6.09 14.86 12.19
C LEU A 126 -6.37 16.21 11.51
N ARG A 127 -7.20 17.07 12.11
CA ARG A 127 -7.45 18.42 11.58
C ARG A 127 -6.17 19.24 11.48
N ALA A 128 -5.37 19.27 12.54
CA ALA A 128 -4.10 20.00 12.52
C ALA A 128 -3.08 19.44 11.50
N PHE A 129 -3.18 18.15 11.16
CA PHE A 129 -2.30 17.51 10.19
C PHE A 129 -2.72 17.79 8.74
N TYR A 130 -4.01 17.59 8.41
CA TYR A 130 -4.49 17.79 7.04
C TYR A 130 -4.76 19.24 6.70
N ASP A 131 -5.09 20.06 7.69
CA ASP A 131 -5.53 21.45 7.51
C ASP A 131 -4.85 22.40 8.51
N PRO A 132 -3.51 22.59 8.41
CA PRO A 132 -2.77 23.42 9.35
C PRO A 132 -3.11 24.92 9.24
N ASP A 133 -3.64 25.36 8.09
CA ASP A 133 -3.96 26.76 7.79
C ASP A 133 -5.47 27.08 7.86
N ASP A 134 -6.31 26.10 8.25
CA ASP A 134 -7.78 26.25 8.38
C ASP A 134 -8.45 26.69 7.06
N GLN A 135 -8.10 26.02 5.97
CA GLN A 135 -8.54 26.30 4.59
C GLN A 135 -9.31 25.14 3.94
N LEU A 136 -9.47 24.01 4.62
CA LEU A 136 -10.20 22.87 4.09
C LEU A 136 -11.70 23.11 4.22
N THR A 137 -12.44 22.92 3.13
CA THR A 137 -13.90 23.04 3.15
C THR A 137 -14.58 21.69 3.01
N ALA A 138 -15.81 21.56 3.50
CA ALA A 138 -16.56 20.31 3.47
C ALA A 138 -16.87 19.86 2.05
N SER A 139 -17.18 20.79 1.14
CA SER A 139 -17.47 20.51 -0.27
C SER A 139 -16.31 19.86 -1.02
N MET A 140 -15.06 20.12 -0.62
CA MET A 140 -13.87 19.45 -1.17
C MET A 140 -13.77 17.98 -0.77
N LEU A 141 -14.45 17.57 0.30
CA LEU A 141 -14.32 16.25 0.91
C LEU A 141 -15.40 15.26 0.50
N VAL A 142 -16.23 15.62 -0.48
CA VAL A 142 -17.20 14.69 -1.07
C VAL A 142 -16.45 13.55 -1.77
N ASP A 143 -16.89 12.31 -1.52
CA ASP A 143 -16.24 11.12 -2.05
C ASP A 143 -16.51 10.95 -3.56
N LEU A 144 -15.50 10.48 -4.30
CA LEU A 144 -15.58 10.26 -5.74
C LEU A 144 -16.69 9.26 -6.12
N GLN A 145 -16.86 8.21 -5.31
CA GLN A 145 -17.76 7.09 -5.60
C GLN A 145 -19.21 7.53 -5.64
N SER A 146 -19.63 8.37 -4.68
CA SER A 146 -20.97 8.94 -4.67
C SER A 146 -21.09 10.18 -5.56
N GLY A 147 -20.14 11.12 -5.47
CA GLY A 147 -20.28 12.47 -6.01
C GLY A 147 -21.56 13.18 -5.54
N ASN A 148 -22.04 12.88 -4.32
CA ASN A 148 -23.35 13.30 -3.83
C ASN A 148 -23.25 14.43 -2.79
N ASP A 149 -23.08 15.66 -3.28
CA ASP A 149 -22.98 16.87 -2.45
C ASP A 149 -24.21 17.07 -1.56
N GLU A 150 -25.41 16.71 -2.04
CA GLU A 150 -26.66 16.84 -1.28
C GLU A 150 -26.70 15.92 -0.06
N ARG A 151 -26.06 14.73 -0.16
CA ARG A 151 -25.94 13.78 0.95
C ARG A 151 -24.80 14.17 1.92
N GLY A 152 -23.78 14.87 1.42
CA GLY A 152 -22.69 15.45 2.18
C GLY A 152 -21.40 14.62 2.17
N VAL A 153 -20.56 14.79 3.18
CA VAL A 153 -19.28 14.09 3.30
C VAL A 153 -19.47 12.71 3.91
N CYS A 154 -19.03 11.66 3.22
CA CYS A 154 -19.04 10.30 3.73
C CYS A 154 -17.80 10.01 4.59
N GLY A 155 -18.00 9.83 5.90
CA GLY A 155 -16.97 9.44 6.86
C GLY A 155 -16.97 7.94 7.12
N LEU A 156 -15.78 7.34 7.09
CA LEU A 156 -15.55 5.94 7.43
C LEU A 156 -15.09 5.80 8.88
N PRO A 157 -15.63 4.85 9.66
CA PRO A 157 -15.25 4.66 11.06
C PRO A 157 -13.89 3.93 11.17
N PHE A 158 -12.92 4.58 11.80
CA PHE A 158 -11.67 3.98 12.24
C PHE A 158 -11.59 3.98 13.76
N THR A 159 -10.98 2.95 14.33
CA THR A 159 -10.70 2.90 15.77
C THR A 159 -9.34 3.51 16.04
N ARG A 160 -9.30 4.60 16.81
CA ARG A 160 -8.04 5.18 17.31
C ARG A 160 -7.45 4.26 18.38
N GLN A 161 -6.20 3.84 18.21
CA GLN A 161 -5.64 2.77 19.04
C GLN A 161 -5.26 3.22 20.46
N SER A 162 -4.99 4.52 20.67
CA SER A 162 -4.62 5.03 21.99
C SER A 162 -5.71 4.89 23.06
N ASP A 163 -6.98 4.98 22.67
CA ASP A 163 -8.13 5.01 23.59
C ASP A 163 -9.35 4.19 23.14
N GLY A 164 -9.35 3.66 21.92
CA GLY A 164 -10.43 2.86 21.38
C GLY A 164 -11.61 3.66 20.85
N GLU A 165 -11.50 4.99 20.77
CA GLU A 165 -12.56 5.84 20.24
C GLU A 165 -12.75 5.65 18.74
N THR A 166 -14.00 5.75 18.29
CA THR A 166 -14.32 5.74 16.85
C THR A 166 -14.17 7.14 16.28
N VAL A 167 -13.32 7.28 15.27
CA VAL A 167 -13.09 8.51 14.53
C VAL A 167 -13.55 8.33 13.09
N TYR A 168 -14.37 9.26 12.59
CA TYR A 168 -14.82 9.23 11.21
C TYR A 168 -13.86 10.01 10.31
N ILE A 169 -13.19 9.31 9.41
CA ILE A 169 -12.26 9.91 8.42
C ILE A 169 -12.97 9.95 7.07
N PRO A 170 -13.06 11.12 6.40
CA PRO A 170 -13.69 11.23 5.08
C PRO A 170 -13.09 10.26 4.07
N MET A 171 -13.93 9.55 3.31
CA MET A 171 -13.47 8.66 2.24
C MET A 171 -12.64 9.42 1.20
N ASN A 172 -12.93 10.70 0.96
CA ASN A 172 -12.12 11.55 0.08
C ASN A 172 -10.65 11.66 0.56
N ILE A 173 -10.43 11.92 1.85
CA ILE A 173 -9.07 11.96 2.43
C ILE A 173 -8.41 10.58 2.35
N VAL A 174 -9.16 9.53 2.69
CA VAL A 174 -8.67 8.15 2.64
C VAL A 174 -8.23 7.76 1.22
N GLY A 175 -9.03 8.10 0.22
CA GLY A 175 -8.81 7.79 -1.19
C GLY A 175 -7.64 8.57 -1.79
N ASN A 176 -7.56 9.88 -1.55
CA ASN A 176 -6.50 10.71 -2.11
C ASN A 176 -5.14 10.46 -1.46
N LEU A 177 -5.07 10.39 -0.13
CA LEU A 177 -3.76 10.48 0.56
C LEU A 177 -3.13 9.12 0.86
N TYR A 178 -3.95 8.11 1.14
CA TYR A 178 -3.47 6.82 1.64
C TYR A 178 -3.52 5.72 0.60
N VAL A 179 -4.38 5.85 -0.42
CA VAL A 179 -4.54 4.88 -1.51
C VAL A 179 -4.50 3.44 -0.98
N SER A 180 -3.71 2.53 -1.54
CA SER A 180 -3.65 1.16 -1.04
C SER A 180 -2.74 0.92 0.17
N ASN A 181 -2.03 1.93 0.68
CA ASN A 181 -1.05 1.73 1.74
C ASN A 181 -1.72 1.39 3.08
N GLY A 182 -1.15 0.44 3.82
CA GLY A 182 -1.64 0.03 5.13
C GLY A 182 -2.89 -0.84 5.08
N MET A 183 -3.26 -1.35 3.91
CA MET A 183 -4.31 -2.36 3.78
C MET A 183 -3.71 -3.75 4.02
N SER A 184 -4.52 -4.65 4.57
CA SER A 184 -4.10 -6.04 4.77
C SER A 184 -5.28 -6.99 4.84
N ALA A 185 -5.08 -8.24 4.43
CA ALA A 185 -5.93 -9.37 4.81
C ALA A 185 -5.10 -10.56 5.29
N GLY A 186 -5.70 -11.40 6.13
CA GLY A 186 -4.97 -12.50 6.75
C GLY A 186 -5.88 -13.59 7.29
N ASN A 187 -5.25 -14.69 7.73
CA ASN A 187 -5.96 -15.81 8.34
C ASN A 187 -6.62 -15.42 9.67
N THR A 188 -5.98 -14.52 10.41
CA THR A 188 -6.39 -13.99 11.71
C THR A 188 -6.30 -12.46 11.72
N ARG A 189 -6.90 -11.84 12.74
CA ARG A 189 -6.85 -10.40 12.98
C ARG A 189 -5.43 -9.86 13.14
N ASN A 190 -4.63 -10.52 13.97
CA ASN A 190 -3.27 -10.04 14.27
C ASN A 190 -2.32 -10.31 13.11
N GLU A 191 -2.42 -11.44 12.41
CA GLU A 191 -1.61 -11.70 11.20
C GLU A 191 -1.77 -10.57 10.16
N ALA A 192 -3.01 -10.17 9.88
CA ALA A 192 -3.30 -9.07 8.95
C ALA A 192 -2.82 -7.72 9.50
N ARG A 193 -3.11 -7.40 10.77
CA ARG A 193 -2.66 -6.13 11.36
C ARG A 193 -1.14 -6.01 11.39
N VAL A 194 -0.42 -7.09 11.68
CA VAL A 194 1.05 -7.12 11.62
C VAL A 194 1.54 -6.82 10.21
N GLN A 195 0.93 -7.43 9.18
CA GLN A 195 1.32 -7.13 7.80
C GLN A 195 0.98 -5.70 7.41
N GLY A 196 -0.20 -5.18 7.76
CA GLY A 196 -0.59 -3.79 7.49
C GLY A 196 0.32 -2.77 8.19
N LEU A 197 0.67 -2.98 9.45
CA LEU A 197 1.60 -2.12 10.18
C LEU A 197 3.03 -2.21 9.61
N SER A 198 3.47 -3.41 9.23
CA SER A 198 4.75 -3.58 8.54
C SER A 198 4.74 -2.84 7.21
N GLU A 199 3.63 -2.84 6.49
CA GLU A 199 3.47 -2.10 5.24
C GLU A 199 3.68 -0.60 5.44
N VAL A 200 3.10 -0.03 6.49
CA VAL A 200 3.31 1.37 6.88
C VAL A 200 4.79 1.66 7.11
N PHE A 201 5.50 0.80 7.85
CA PHE A 201 6.96 0.96 8.03
C PHE A 201 7.73 0.83 6.71
N GLU A 202 7.36 -0.12 5.85
CA GLU A 202 8.00 -0.35 4.56
C GLU A 202 7.98 0.93 3.72
N ARG A 203 6.81 1.55 3.54
CA ARG A 203 6.66 2.76 2.71
C ARG A 203 7.26 3.99 3.38
N HIS A 204 7.02 4.16 4.68
CA HIS A 204 7.56 5.31 5.40
C HIS A 204 9.09 5.34 5.36
N ILE A 205 9.73 4.21 5.66
CA ILE A 205 11.18 4.11 5.73
C ILE A 205 11.80 4.05 4.34
N LYS A 206 11.14 3.46 3.34
CA LYS A 206 11.51 3.60 1.92
C LYS A 206 11.60 5.07 1.53
N ASN A 207 10.56 5.86 1.80
CA ASN A 207 10.53 7.28 1.44
C ASN A 207 11.65 8.07 2.12
N ARG A 208 11.90 7.80 3.40
CA ARG A 208 13.01 8.42 4.13
C ARG A 208 14.38 8.05 3.56
N ILE A 209 14.61 6.77 3.31
CA ILE A 209 15.87 6.28 2.73
C ILE A 209 16.16 6.95 1.38
N ILE A 210 15.15 7.06 0.52
CA ILE A 210 15.27 7.67 -0.79
C ILE A 210 15.47 9.18 -0.65
N ALA A 211 14.52 9.89 -0.02
CA ALA A 211 14.51 11.35 0.03
C ALA A 211 15.66 11.96 0.84
N GLU A 212 16.19 11.25 1.84
CA GLU A 212 17.34 11.69 2.64
C GLU A 212 18.68 11.17 2.05
N SER A 213 18.67 10.53 0.87
CA SER A 213 19.85 9.98 0.19
C SER A 213 20.72 9.09 1.11
N ILE A 214 20.09 8.24 1.93
CA ILE A 214 20.77 7.50 3.01
C ILE A 214 21.63 6.37 2.44
N SER A 215 22.90 6.32 2.87
CA SER A 215 23.76 5.16 2.66
C SER A 215 23.47 4.07 3.68
N LEU A 216 23.04 2.89 3.20
CA LEU A 216 22.64 1.78 4.06
C LEU A 216 23.79 0.78 4.28
N PRO A 217 23.86 0.14 5.46
CA PRO A 217 24.84 -0.91 5.71
C PRO A 217 24.44 -2.23 5.03
N GLU A 218 25.38 -2.86 4.33
CA GLU A 218 25.19 -4.20 3.76
C GLU A 218 24.91 -5.23 4.85
N ILE A 219 24.05 -6.21 4.54
CA ILE A 219 23.79 -7.36 5.40
C ILE A 219 25.00 -8.31 5.30
N PRO A 220 25.70 -8.61 6.41
CA PRO A 220 26.89 -9.47 6.37
C PRO A 220 26.59 -10.87 5.83
N ALA A 221 27.56 -11.47 5.15
CA ALA A 221 27.40 -12.77 4.50
C ALA A 221 27.01 -13.89 5.48
N GLU A 222 27.51 -13.84 6.72
CA GLU A 222 27.15 -14.77 7.79
C GLU A 222 25.69 -14.67 8.24
N VAL A 223 25.09 -13.48 8.13
CA VAL A 223 23.66 -13.24 8.40
C VAL A 223 22.82 -13.72 7.22
N MET A 224 23.24 -13.40 5.99
CA MET A 224 22.61 -13.89 4.76
C MET A 224 22.57 -15.42 4.70
N ALA A 225 23.63 -16.10 5.17
CA ALA A 225 23.73 -17.56 5.18
C ALA A 225 22.64 -18.27 6.02
N ARG A 226 21.92 -17.55 6.90
CA ARG A 226 20.76 -18.08 7.63
C ARG A 226 19.55 -18.31 6.71
N TYR A 227 19.52 -17.70 5.54
CA TYR A 227 18.40 -17.71 4.58
C TYR A 227 18.84 -18.28 3.23
N PRO A 228 19.17 -19.58 3.15
CA PRO A 228 19.80 -20.17 1.96
C PRO A 228 18.93 -20.08 0.69
N GLY A 229 17.60 -20.08 0.83
CA GLY A 229 16.70 -19.89 -0.31
C GLY A 229 16.88 -18.52 -0.97
N VAL A 230 16.93 -17.45 -0.17
CA VAL A 230 17.18 -16.09 -0.66
C VAL A 230 18.59 -15.97 -1.26
N VAL A 231 19.60 -16.56 -0.62
CA VAL A 231 20.98 -16.57 -1.14
C VAL A 231 21.04 -17.25 -2.50
N GLU A 232 20.31 -18.35 -2.71
CA GLU A 232 20.24 -19.03 -4.01
C GLU A 232 19.55 -18.16 -5.07
N SER A 233 18.48 -17.44 -4.71
CA SER A 233 17.81 -16.48 -5.61
C SER A 233 18.75 -15.36 -6.05
N ILE A 234 19.46 -14.74 -5.09
CA ILE A 234 20.41 -13.66 -5.34
C ILE A 234 21.58 -14.15 -6.21
N ALA A 235 22.19 -15.28 -5.85
CA ALA A 235 23.29 -15.85 -6.63
C ALA A 235 22.87 -16.17 -8.08
N LYS A 236 21.60 -16.55 -8.29
CA LYS A 236 21.06 -16.75 -9.64
C LYS A 236 20.92 -15.44 -10.41
N LEU A 237 20.46 -14.35 -9.79
CA LEU A 237 20.41 -13.02 -10.41
C LEU A 237 21.81 -12.53 -10.79
N GLU A 238 22.77 -12.65 -9.89
CA GLU A 238 24.17 -12.28 -10.15
C GLU A 238 24.79 -13.10 -11.29
N ALA A 239 24.51 -14.41 -11.34
CA ALA A 239 24.97 -15.27 -12.42
C ALA A 239 24.35 -14.93 -13.79
N GLU A 240 23.16 -14.30 -13.80
CA GLU A 240 22.51 -13.78 -15.01
C GLU A 240 22.98 -12.35 -15.35
N GLY A 241 23.91 -11.78 -14.57
CA GLY A 241 24.54 -10.49 -14.83
C GLY A 241 23.88 -9.30 -14.15
N PHE A 242 23.04 -9.53 -13.14
CA PHE A 242 22.41 -8.48 -12.33
C PHE A 242 23.06 -8.40 -10.94
N PRO A 243 23.98 -7.45 -10.67
CA PRO A 243 24.53 -7.25 -9.34
C PRO A 243 23.43 -6.92 -8.34
N ILE A 244 23.51 -7.51 -7.13
CA ILE A 244 22.53 -7.32 -6.07
C ILE A 244 23.21 -6.76 -4.83
N PHE A 245 22.59 -5.76 -4.22
CA PHE A 245 22.96 -5.23 -2.91
C PHE A 245 21.83 -5.56 -1.93
N ALA A 246 22.17 -6.19 -0.81
CA ALA A 246 21.22 -6.49 0.26
C ALA A 246 21.57 -5.65 1.48
N TYR A 247 20.68 -4.74 1.85
CA TYR A 247 20.89 -3.71 2.86
C TYR A 247 19.94 -3.87 4.05
N ASP A 248 20.45 -3.60 5.24
CA ASP A 248 19.63 -3.40 6.43
C ASP A 248 19.04 -1.99 6.41
N GLY A 249 17.72 -1.90 6.21
CA GLY A 249 16.95 -0.66 6.17
C GLY A 249 16.43 -0.21 7.54
N SER A 250 16.86 -0.83 8.64
CA SER A 250 16.31 -0.58 9.98
C SER A 250 16.66 0.77 10.59
N LEU A 251 17.57 1.52 9.96
CA LEU A 251 18.11 2.80 10.42
C LEU A 251 18.64 2.71 11.86
N GLY A 252 19.54 1.75 12.07
CA GLY A 252 20.17 1.47 13.37
C GLY A 252 19.28 0.63 14.30
N GLY A 253 18.51 -0.32 13.74
CA GLY A 253 17.70 -1.27 14.51
C GLY A 253 16.38 -0.72 15.02
N LYS A 254 15.89 0.40 14.46
CA LYS A 254 14.64 1.04 14.91
C LYS A 254 13.40 0.48 14.22
N TYR A 255 13.52 0.14 12.94
CA TYR A 255 12.39 -0.27 12.10
C TYR A 255 12.62 -1.65 11.47
N PRO A 256 11.57 -2.46 11.25
CA PRO A 256 11.70 -3.83 10.74
C PRO A 256 11.77 -3.88 9.20
N VAL A 257 12.74 -3.17 8.61
CA VAL A 257 12.79 -2.90 7.15
C VAL A 257 14.09 -3.40 6.52
N ILE A 258 13.97 -4.00 5.34
CA ILE A 258 15.07 -4.43 4.46
C ILE A 258 14.96 -3.68 3.13
N CYS A 259 16.11 -3.41 2.52
CA CYS A 259 16.21 -2.91 1.15
C CYS A 259 17.08 -3.87 0.32
N VAL A 260 16.64 -4.20 -0.90
CA VAL A 260 17.45 -4.95 -1.87
C VAL A 260 17.46 -4.18 -3.18
N VAL A 261 18.64 -3.89 -3.68
CA VAL A 261 18.82 -3.15 -4.93
C VAL A 261 19.41 -4.05 -6.00
N LEU A 262 18.80 -4.02 -7.18
CA LEU A 262 19.29 -4.67 -8.39
C LEU A 262 19.90 -3.64 -9.33
N PHE A 263 21.08 -3.91 -9.86
CA PHE A 263 21.66 -3.16 -10.97
C PHE A 263 21.46 -3.91 -12.28
N ASN A 264 21.21 -3.16 -13.35
CA ASN A 264 21.25 -3.67 -14.71
C ASN A 264 22.43 -3.02 -15.48
N PRO A 265 23.58 -3.71 -15.60
CA PRO A 265 24.74 -3.16 -16.29
C PRO A 265 24.54 -2.91 -17.79
N ALA A 266 23.51 -3.51 -18.41
CA ALA A 266 23.26 -3.36 -19.85
C ALA A 266 22.78 -1.95 -20.23
N ASN A 267 22.11 -1.25 -19.31
CA ASN A 267 21.58 0.10 -19.49
C ASN A 267 21.99 1.07 -18.37
N GLY A 268 22.72 0.61 -17.35
CA GLY A 268 23.23 1.46 -16.27
C GLY A 268 22.17 1.87 -15.25
N THR A 269 21.10 1.08 -15.10
CA THR A 269 19.96 1.41 -14.24
C THR A 269 20.01 0.65 -12.92
N CYS A 270 19.25 1.13 -11.94
CA CYS A 270 19.05 0.47 -10.67
C CYS A 270 17.56 0.33 -10.34
N PHE A 271 17.21 -0.66 -9.51
CA PHE A 271 15.87 -0.87 -8.99
C PHE A 271 15.96 -1.23 -7.51
N ALA A 272 15.48 -0.35 -6.64
CA ALA A 272 15.41 -0.56 -5.21
C ALA A 272 14.05 -1.13 -4.80
N SER A 273 14.06 -2.34 -4.24
CA SER A 273 12.90 -2.95 -3.59
C SER A 273 13.03 -2.84 -2.08
N PHE A 274 11.90 -2.73 -1.40
CA PHE A 274 11.81 -2.63 0.05
C PHE A 274 10.81 -3.65 0.58
N GLY A 275 11.07 -4.16 1.78
CA GLY A 275 10.20 -5.13 2.44
C GLY A 275 10.29 -5.01 3.94
N ALA A 276 9.15 -5.13 4.62
CA ALA A 276 9.09 -5.09 6.07
C ALA A 276 8.34 -6.29 6.66
N HIS A 277 8.83 -6.74 7.81
CA HIS A 277 8.20 -7.74 8.68
C HIS A 277 8.96 -7.82 10.02
N PRO A 278 8.31 -8.09 11.17
CA PRO A 278 9.01 -8.24 12.46
C PRO A 278 10.12 -9.30 12.47
N ASP A 279 9.94 -10.35 11.67
CA ASP A 279 10.97 -11.34 11.38
C ASP A 279 11.89 -10.89 10.23
N PHE A 280 13.19 -10.79 10.52
CA PHE A 280 14.23 -10.39 9.58
C PHE A 280 14.23 -11.21 8.28
N GLY A 281 14.09 -12.53 8.40
CA GLY A 281 14.12 -13.44 7.24
C GLY A 281 12.90 -13.26 6.35
N VAL A 282 11.73 -13.05 6.96
CA VAL A 282 10.50 -12.75 6.22
C VAL A 282 10.60 -11.39 5.52
N ALA A 283 11.13 -10.36 6.18
CA ALA A 283 11.34 -9.05 5.55
C ALA A 283 12.29 -9.15 4.35
N LEU A 284 13.39 -9.88 4.49
CA LEU A 284 14.36 -10.14 3.42
C LEU A 284 13.73 -10.91 2.24
N GLU A 285 13.02 -12.01 2.52
CA GLU A 285 12.31 -12.79 1.47
C GLU A 285 11.27 -11.94 0.74
N ARG A 286 10.48 -11.15 1.47
CA ARG A 286 9.47 -10.25 0.89
C ARG A 286 10.09 -9.23 -0.06
N THR A 287 11.24 -8.67 0.31
CA THR A 287 11.97 -7.69 -0.50
C THR A 287 12.43 -8.32 -1.83
N VAL A 288 13.03 -9.51 -1.77
CA VAL A 288 13.52 -10.20 -2.99
C VAL A 288 12.36 -10.72 -3.86
N THR A 289 11.28 -11.19 -3.25
CA THR A 289 10.11 -11.68 -4.01
C THR A 289 9.32 -10.54 -4.65
N GLU A 290 9.33 -9.34 -4.06
CA GLU A 290 8.73 -8.13 -4.66
C GLU A 290 9.53 -7.62 -5.86
N LEU A 291 10.86 -7.63 -5.75
CA LEU A 291 11.77 -7.22 -6.83
C LEU A 291 11.48 -7.92 -8.18
N LEU A 292 10.93 -9.14 -8.14
CA LEU A 292 10.60 -9.92 -9.35
C LEU A 292 9.11 -10.21 -9.50
N GLN A 293 8.23 -9.56 -8.73
CA GLN A 293 6.79 -9.77 -8.87
C GLN A 293 6.32 -9.31 -10.26
N GLY A 294 5.75 -10.23 -11.04
CA GLY A 294 5.26 -9.92 -12.39
C GLY A 294 6.36 -9.66 -13.42
N ARG A 295 7.64 -9.86 -13.07
CA ARG A 295 8.78 -9.57 -13.95
C ARG A 295 9.58 -10.83 -14.24
N SER A 296 9.79 -11.12 -15.52
CA SER A 296 10.85 -12.03 -15.94
C SER A 296 12.19 -11.31 -15.94
N LEU A 297 13.30 -12.05 -16.08
CA LEU A 297 14.64 -11.46 -16.20
C LEU A 297 14.79 -10.52 -17.41
N LYS A 298 13.90 -10.62 -18.40
CA LYS A 298 13.90 -9.75 -19.58
C LYS A 298 13.17 -8.43 -19.35
N ASP A 299 12.36 -8.34 -18.30
CA ASP A 299 11.50 -7.19 -18.00
C ASP A 299 12.17 -6.24 -16.99
N LEU A 300 13.49 -6.35 -16.83
CA LEU A 300 14.32 -5.57 -15.90
C LEU A 300 15.04 -4.39 -16.59
N ASP A 301 14.52 -3.93 -17.73
CA ASP A 301 15.11 -2.88 -18.59
C ASP A 301 14.39 -1.52 -18.51
N VAL A 302 13.38 -1.39 -17.64
CA VAL A 302 12.49 -0.23 -17.54
C VAL A 302 12.83 0.79 -16.43
N PHE A 303 13.92 0.56 -15.70
CA PHE A 303 14.30 1.39 -14.53
C PHE A 303 15.23 2.55 -14.90
N THR A 304 15.59 3.38 -13.92
CA THR A 304 16.35 4.61 -14.11
C THR A 304 17.80 4.48 -13.58
N PRO A 305 18.77 5.20 -14.18
CA PRO A 305 20.11 5.33 -13.61
C PRO A 305 20.07 6.07 -12.27
N PRO A 306 20.97 5.73 -11.31
CA PRO A 306 21.11 6.54 -10.11
C PRO A 306 21.63 7.95 -10.45
N THR A 307 21.33 8.92 -9.59
CA THR A 307 21.65 10.34 -9.77
C THR A 307 22.43 10.92 -8.58
N PHE A 308 23.02 12.09 -8.76
CA PHE A 308 23.62 12.91 -7.70
C PHE A 308 22.77 14.15 -7.39
N ASP A 309 21.59 14.27 -8.01
CA ASP A 309 20.67 15.37 -7.76
C ASP A 309 19.80 15.04 -6.54
N ASP A 310 20.24 15.48 -5.37
CA ASP A 310 19.54 15.24 -4.11
C ASP A 310 18.16 15.92 -4.08
N GLU A 311 17.98 17.03 -4.79
CA GLU A 311 16.70 17.74 -4.83
C GLU A 311 15.66 16.92 -5.61
N GLU A 312 15.98 16.46 -6.82
CA GLU A 312 15.07 15.62 -7.62
C GLU A 312 14.76 14.28 -6.94
N VAL A 313 15.72 13.69 -6.21
CA VAL A 313 15.49 12.45 -5.45
C VAL A 313 14.51 12.68 -4.30
N ALA A 314 14.58 13.83 -3.64
CA ALA A 314 13.72 14.18 -2.51
C ALA A 314 12.33 14.73 -2.92
N GLU A 315 12.13 15.08 -4.19
CA GLU A 315 10.82 15.55 -4.67
C GLU A 315 9.72 14.53 -4.39
N HIS A 316 8.57 15.02 -3.91
CA HIS A 316 7.46 14.12 -3.55
C HIS A 316 6.93 13.34 -4.75
N ALA A 317 6.89 13.96 -5.94
CA ALA A 317 6.54 13.29 -7.19
C ALA A 317 7.46 12.09 -7.51
N ASN A 318 8.75 12.15 -7.12
CA ASN A 318 9.65 11.02 -7.24
C ASN A 318 9.25 9.87 -6.29
N LEU A 319 8.88 10.19 -5.05
CA LEU A 319 8.41 9.22 -4.06
C LEU A 319 7.08 8.58 -4.46
N GLU A 320 6.16 9.36 -5.03
CA GLU A 320 4.91 8.87 -5.63
C GLU A 320 5.19 7.92 -6.80
N THR A 321 6.11 8.28 -7.69
CA THR A 321 6.56 7.39 -8.79
C THR A 321 7.11 6.08 -8.22
N HIS A 322 7.90 6.17 -7.15
CA HIS A 322 8.40 5.00 -6.44
C HIS A 322 7.29 4.12 -5.84
N PHE A 323 6.18 4.70 -5.39
CA PHE A 323 5.01 3.96 -4.92
C PHE A 323 4.26 3.28 -6.06
N ILE A 324 4.09 3.96 -7.19
CA ILE A 324 3.30 3.48 -8.34
C ILE A 324 3.98 2.29 -9.03
N ASP A 325 5.27 2.42 -9.37
CA ASP A 325 5.96 1.39 -10.16
C ASP A 325 7.45 1.18 -9.83
N SER A 326 7.97 1.92 -8.83
CA SER A 326 9.37 1.85 -8.40
C SER A 326 10.40 2.27 -9.45
N SER A 327 10.01 3.05 -10.46
CA SER A 327 10.90 3.58 -11.50
C SER A 327 11.53 4.95 -11.16
N GLY A 328 11.25 5.49 -9.97
CA GLY A 328 11.79 6.77 -9.53
C GLY A 328 13.32 6.77 -9.38
N LEU A 329 13.88 7.96 -9.22
CA LEU A 329 15.30 8.23 -9.05
C LEU A 329 15.79 7.72 -7.69
N ILE A 330 17.03 7.22 -7.67
CA ILE A 330 17.76 6.79 -6.48
C ILE A 330 19.11 7.52 -6.45
N SER A 331 19.51 8.02 -5.29
CA SER A 331 20.81 8.67 -5.13
C SER A 331 21.96 7.66 -5.19
N TRP A 332 23.08 8.05 -5.80
CA TRP A 332 24.34 7.29 -5.74
C TRP A 332 24.85 7.10 -4.30
N ASP A 333 24.46 7.98 -3.37
CA ASP A 333 24.88 7.91 -1.98
C ASP A 333 24.39 6.63 -1.28
N MET A 334 23.28 6.04 -1.74
CA MET A 334 22.81 4.74 -1.26
C MET A 334 23.89 3.64 -1.35
N PHE A 335 24.80 3.75 -2.33
CA PHE A 335 25.82 2.74 -2.66
C PHE A 335 27.23 3.12 -2.17
N LYS A 336 27.35 4.10 -1.27
CA LYS A 336 28.64 4.45 -0.64
C LYS A 336 29.23 3.27 0.11
N GLN A 337 30.55 3.28 0.23
CA GLN A 337 31.29 2.30 1.03
C GLN A 337 31.01 2.46 2.54
N ASP A 338 30.92 3.71 3.00
CA ASP A 338 30.62 4.03 4.40
C ASP A 338 29.12 4.27 4.55
N ALA A 339 28.46 3.42 5.34
CA ALA A 339 27.04 3.56 5.67
C ALA A 339 26.81 4.61 6.77
N ASP A 340 25.67 5.31 6.69
CA ASP A 340 25.29 6.32 7.67
C ASP A 340 24.77 5.71 8.99
N TYR A 341 24.40 4.42 8.94
CA TYR A 341 24.00 3.62 10.09
C TYR A 341 24.83 2.33 10.15
N PRO A 342 25.13 1.80 11.34
CA PRO A 342 25.70 0.47 11.47
C PRO A 342 24.63 -0.60 11.16
N PHE A 343 25.05 -1.72 10.59
CA PHE A 343 24.21 -2.91 10.49
C PHE A 343 23.75 -3.35 11.88
N VAL A 344 22.47 -3.71 12.00
CA VAL A 344 21.91 -4.35 13.19
C VAL A 344 21.26 -5.68 12.79
N ASP A 345 21.68 -6.77 13.44
CA ASP A 345 21.01 -8.07 13.32
C ASP A 345 19.73 -8.07 14.18
N TRP A 346 18.74 -7.29 13.74
CA TRP A 346 17.52 -7.01 14.48
C TRP A 346 16.54 -8.19 14.44
N SER A 347 15.64 -8.24 15.42
CA SER A 347 14.50 -9.15 15.44
C SER A 347 13.41 -8.55 16.32
N PHE A 348 12.21 -8.46 15.76
CA PHE A 348 10.98 -8.06 16.45
C PHE A 348 9.95 -9.20 16.45
N SER A 349 10.37 -10.41 16.07
CA SER A 349 9.47 -11.53 15.84
C SER A 349 8.98 -12.18 17.12
N GLY A 350 7.80 -12.79 17.00
CA GLY A 350 7.10 -13.46 18.10
C GLY A 350 5.85 -14.15 17.58
N THR A 351 4.86 -14.32 18.45
CA THR A 351 3.49 -14.58 18.00
C THR A 351 2.92 -13.33 17.33
N THR A 352 1.90 -13.47 16.46
CA THR A 352 1.29 -12.30 15.78
C THR A 352 0.70 -11.28 16.77
N GLU A 353 0.29 -11.71 17.97
CA GLU A 353 -0.12 -10.82 19.05
C GLU A 353 1.05 -10.00 19.64
N GLU A 354 2.18 -10.65 19.93
CA GLU A 354 3.40 -9.99 20.41
C GLU A 354 3.99 -9.06 19.35
N GLU A 355 3.97 -9.49 18.09
CA GLU A 355 4.40 -8.70 16.94
C GLU A 355 3.55 -7.44 16.78
N PHE A 356 2.22 -7.55 16.84
CA PHE A 356 1.33 -6.39 16.81
C PHE A 356 1.66 -5.41 17.93
N ALA A 357 1.81 -5.89 19.17
CA ALA A 357 2.16 -5.04 20.31
C ALA A 357 3.54 -4.37 20.14
N THR A 358 4.51 -5.08 19.58
CA THR A 358 5.87 -4.59 19.33
C THR A 358 5.87 -3.48 18.28
N LEU A 359 5.16 -3.66 17.17
CA LEU A 359 5.03 -2.63 16.12
C LEU A 359 4.28 -1.40 16.64
N MET A 360 3.19 -1.58 17.39
CA MET A 360 2.47 -0.49 18.04
C MET A 360 3.34 0.31 19.02
N ALA A 361 4.27 -0.35 19.70
CA ALA A 361 5.21 0.33 20.60
C ALA A 361 6.17 1.26 19.84
N ILE A 362 6.54 0.93 18.60
CA ILE A 362 7.37 1.81 17.75
C ILE A 362 6.56 3.07 17.39
N PHE A 363 5.32 2.94 16.90
CA PHE A 363 4.46 4.11 16.60
C PHE A 363 4.26 5.00 17.83
N LYS A 364 4.06 4.40 19.01
CA LYS A 364 3.95 5.14 20.26
C LYS A 364 5.25 5.89 20.60
N ALA A 365 6.41 5.30 20.36
CA ALA A 365 7.70 5.95 20.59
C ALA A 365 7.95 7.12 19.63
N GLU A 366 7.39 7.07 18.42
CA GLU A 366 7.40 8.15 17.42
C GLU A 366 6.32 9.23 17.66
N ASP A 367 5.51 9.09 18.72
CA ASP A 367 4.33 9.93 19.00
C ASP A 367 3.34 9.98 17.81
N LYS A 368 3.14 8.84 17.15
CA LYS A 368 2.23 8.70 16.01
C LYS A 368 1.00 7.91 16.41
N GLU A 369 -0.17 8.52 16.19
CA GLU A 369 -1.45 7.85 16.41
C GLU A 369 -1.74 6.86 15.28
N VAL A 370 -2.39 5.75 15.64
CA VAL A 370 -2.76 4.70 14.69
C VAL A 370 -4.28 4.56 14.66
N TYR A 371 -4.85 4.56 13.47
CA TYR A 371 -6.28 4.42 13.21
C TYR A 371 -6.50 3.14 12.43
N ILE A 372 -7.34 2.23 12.92
CA ILE A 372 -7.57 0.93 12.27
C ILE A 372 -9.07 0.75 12.00
N ALA A 373 -9.42 0.54 10.73
CA ALA A 373 -10.71 0.01 10.33
C ALA A 373 -10.61 -1.50 10.13
N ASP A 374 -11.53 -2.26 10.73
CA ASP A 374 -11.59 -3.72 10.64
C ASP A 374 -12.75 -4.16 9.74
N TYR A 375 -12.51 -5.14 8.86
CA TYR A 375 -13.50 -5.67 7.92
C TYR A 375 -13.56 -7.19 8.00
N GLU A 376 -14.74 -7.74 8.26
CA GLU A 376 -14.96 -9.20 8.34
C GLU A 376 -16.13 -9.68 7.48
N HIS A 377 -16.77 -8.75 6.75
CA HIS A 377 -18.03 -8.98 6.04
C HIS A 377 -17.92 -9.98 4.88
N LEU A 378 -16.71 -10.23 4.36
CA LEU A 378 -16.42 -11.23 3.33
C LEU A 378 -15.98 -12.60 3.90
N GLY A 379 -16.00 -12.78 5.23
CA GLY A 379 -15.63 -14.03 5.88
C GLY A 379 -14.11 -14.30 5.95
N VAL A 380 -13.31 -13.31 5.59
CA VAL A 380 -11.86 -13.20 5.80
C VAL A 380 -11.62 -11.88 6.52
N TYR A 381 -10.72 -11.89 7.51
CA TYR A 381 -10.38 -10.66 8.20
C TYR A 381 -9.50 -9.80 7.28
N ALA A 382 -9.87 -8.54 7.15
CA ALA A 382 -9.08 -7.51 6.52
C ALA A 382 -9.06 -6.26 7.41
N CYS A 383 -8.07 -5.40 7.21
CA CYS A 383 -7.99 -4.11 7.87
C CYS A 383 -7.41 -3.04 6.93
N ARG A 384 -7.65 -1.78 7.29
CA ARG A 384 -6.98 -0.62 6.71
C ARG A 384 -6.46 0.24 7.84
N ILE A 385 -5.19 0.59 7.77
CA ILE A 385 -4.47 1.27 8.84
C ILE A 385 -3.97 2.62 8.34
N ILE A 386 -4.28 3.67 9.09
CA ILE A 386 -3.84 5.03 8.82
C ILE A 386 -2.98 5.50 10.00
N VAL A 387 -1.81 6.03 9.68
CA VAL A 387 -0.84 6.62 10.61
C VAL A 387 -0.38 7.97 10.02
N PRO A 388 -1.09 9.06 10.31
CA PRO A 388 -0.82 10.37 9.70
C PRO A 388 0.61 10.86 9.99
N GLY A 389 1.29 11.29 8.94
CA GLY A 389 2.72 11.62 8.91
C GLY A 389 3.65 10.41 8.81
N MET A 390 3.12 9.21 8.52
CA MET A 390 3.92 8.01 8.25
C MET A 390 3.36 7.16 7.10
N SER A 391 2.04 6.90 7.09
CA SER A 391 1.40 6.04 6.09
C SER A 391 0.91 6.79 4.84
N ASP A 392 1.02 8.11 4.83
CA ASP A 392 0.64 8.97 3.72
C ASP A 392 1.52 8.66 2.50
N ILE A 393 0.88 8.53 1.34
CA ILE A 393 1.56 8.37 0.05
C ILE A 393 1.64 9.71 -0.67
N TYR A 394 0.55 10.48 -0.60
CA TYR A 394 0.44 11.82 -1.16
C TYR A 394 0.41 12.86 -0.05
N PRO A 395 0.84 14.10 -0.33
CA PRO A 395 0.92 15.15 0.66
C PRO A 395 -0.48 15.74 0.90
N ALA A 396 -0.74 16.31 2.08
CA ALA A 396 -2.09 16.77 2.43
C ALA A 396 -2.59 17.89 1.50
N GLU A 397 -1.67 18.66 0.93
CA GLU A 397 -1.90 19.71 -0.06
C GLU A 397 -2.66 19.20 -1.31
N ASP A 398 -2.58 17.90 -1.62
CA ASP A 398 -3.29 17.30 -2.74
C ASP A 398 -4.82 17.30 -2.54
N LEU A 399 -5.31 17.45 -1.31
CA LEU A 399 -6.74 17.70 -1.07
C LEU A 399 -7.23 18.98 -1.77
N TRP A 400 -6.34 19.94 -2.03
CA TRP A 400 -6.63 21.15 -2.82
C TRP A 400 -6.14 21.04 -4.26
N LEU A 401 -4.92 20.53 -4.46
CA LEU A 401 -4.22 20.64 -5.74
C LEU A 401 -4.52 19.49 -6.71
N ALA A 402 -4.75 18.28 -6.20
CA ALA A 402 -4.85 17.06 -6.98
C ALA A 402 -6.03 16.15 -6.57
N ASN A 403 -7.08 16.74 -5.98
CA ASN A 403 -8.20 15.98 -5.44
C ASN A 403 -8.96 15.21 -6.53
N ASN A 404 -9.09 13.89 -6.35
CA ASN A 404 -9.73 12.99 -7.30
C ASN A 404 -11.23 13.28 -7.53
N SER A 405 -11.89 14.03 -6.63
CA SER A 405 -13.28 14.44 -6.79
C SER A 405 -13.45 15.83 -7.42
N MET A 406 -12.38 16.59 -7.70
CA MET A 406 -12.48 18.00 -8.13
C MET A 406 -13.36 18.20 -9.38
N GLY A 407 -13.38 17.22 -10.28
CA GLY A 407 -14.13 17.25 -11.54
C GLY A 407 -15.59 16.81 -11.43
N ALA A 408 -16.05 16.35 -10.25
CA ALA A 408 -17.37 15.74 -10.09
C ALA A 408 -18.52 16.65 -10.54
N HIS A 409 -18.45 17.94 -10.23
CA HIS A 409 -19.46 18.94 -10.60
C HIS A 409 -19.62 19.14 -12.13
N LEU A 410 -18.63 18.75 -12.93
CA LEU A 410 -18.68 18.85 -14.40
C LEU A 410 -19.27 17.59 -15.05
N ARG A 411 -19.42 16.49 -14.31
CA ARG A 411 -19.75 15.16 -14.83
C ARG A 411 -21.01 15.18 -15.70
N ASP A 412 -22.12 15.67 -15.18
CA ASP A 412 -23.41 15.69 -15.90
C ASP A 412 -23.36 16.58 -17.15
N THR A 413 -22.71 17.73 -17.03
CA THR A 413 -22.51 18.65 -18.15
C THR A 413 -21.72 17.96 -19.26
N ILE A 414 -20.58 17.35 -18.94
CA ILE A 414 -19.72 16.69 -19.92
C ILE A 414 -20.41 15.47 -20.54
N LEU A 415 -21.06 14.62 -19.74
CA LEU A 415 -21.73 13.41 -20.21
C LEU A 415 -22.98 13.72 -21.06
N SER A 416 -23.58 14.89 -20.90
CA SER A 416 -24.72 15.33 -21.73
C SER A 416 -24.32 15.98 -23.06
N LEU A 417 -23.02 16.23 -23.30
CA LEU A 417 -22.54 16.86 -24.54
C LEU A 417 -22.94 16.09 -25.82
N PRO A 418 -22.79 14.74 -25.90
CA PRO A 418 -23.21 14.00 -27.08
C PRO A 418 -24.73 14.13 -27.30
N GLY A 419 -25.12 14.80 -28.38
CA GLY A 419 -26.54 15.05 -28.71
C GLY A 419 -27.13 16.31 -28.07
N SER A 420 -26.33 17.11 -27.34
CA SER A 420 -26.75 18.43 -26.88
C SER A 420 -26.99 19.39 -28.05
N GLU A 421 -28.03 20.21 -27.94
CA GLU A 421 -28.36 21.30 -28.89
C GLU A 421 -28.21 22.66 -28.20
N TRP A 422 -27.15 22.84 -27.42
CA TRP A 422 -26.95 24.09 -26.69
C TRP A 422 -26.61 25.25 -27.62
N ASP A 423 -27.13 26.43 -27.29
CA ASP A 423 -26.82 27.65 -28.03
C ASP A 423 -25.32 27.94 -27.95
N LYS A 424 -24.68 28.18 -29.10
CA LYS A 424 -23.27 28.57 -29.19
C LYS A 424 -22.96 29.96 -28.61
N LYS A 425 -23.78 30.55 -27.72
CA LYS A 425 -23.75 31.97 -27.33
C LYS A 425 -22.33 32.53 -27.20
N ILE A 426 -21.88 33.19 -28.27
CA ILE A 426 -20.73 34.10 -28.26
C ILE A 426 -21.32 35.48 -27.95
N THR A 427 -21.45 35.81 -26.67
CA THR A 427 -21.66 37.21 -26.27
C THR A 427 -20.33 37.80 -25.86
N TRP A 428 -19.64 38.42 -26.83
CA TRP A 428 -18.72 39.51 -26.52
C TRP A 428 -19.59 40.77 -26.37
N ARG A 429 -19.65 41.35 -25.17
CA ARG A 429 -20.05 42.74 -24.97
C ARG A 429 -18.97 43.47 -24.21
#